data_AF-A0A972SKJ1-F1
#
_entry.id   AF-A0A972SKJ1-F1
#
_cell.length_a   1.000
_cell.length_b   1.000
_cell.length_c   1.000
_cell.angle_alpha   90.00
_cell.angle_beta   90.00
_cell.angle_gamma   90.00
#
_symmetry.space_group_name_H-M   'P 1'
#
loop_
_entity.id
_entity.type
_entity.pdbx_description
1 polymer ?
#
loop_
_entity_poly.entity_id
_entity_poly.type
_entity_poly.pdbx_seq_one_letter_code
_entity_poly.pdbx_strand_id
1 'polypeptide(L)' 'MNSTSPVTTGAVGAVTGAVVTLIAALVKHYNIDLSADAQVSLAVGVVASAHWVGQQIAARTAKPATPTP' A
#
# COMPACT_ATOMS: atom_id res chain seq x y z
N MET A 1 -11.26 10.14 17.06
CA MET A 1 -10.00 9.40 16.82
C MET A 1 -10.15 8.01 17.44
N ASN A 2 -10.60 7.00 16.69
CA ASN A 2 -10.40 5.57 16.98
C ASN A 2 -10.99 4.71 15.83
N SER A 3 -10.30 4.60 14.70
CA SER A 3 -10.77 3.79 13.56
C SER A 3 -9.73 2.81 13.05
N THR A 4 -8.75 2.46 13.87
CA THR A 4 -7.86 1.33 13.60
C THR A 4 -8.59 0.05 14.02
N SER A 5 -9.64 -0.30 13.27
CA SER A 5 -10.29 -1.61 13.43
C SER A 5 -9.26 -2.70 13.10
N PRO A 6 -9.25 -3.85 13.80
CA PRO A 6 -8.44 -5.00 13.41
C PRO A 6 -8.68 -5.43 11.95
N VAL A 7 -9.84 -5.10 11.39
CA VAL A 7 -10.16 -5.28 9.96
C VAL A 7 -9.24 -4.42 9.06
N THR A 8 -8.97 -3.18 9.44
CA THR A 8 -8.07 -2.27 8.71
C THR A 8 -6.63 -2.76 8.77
N THR A 9 -6.17 -3.20 9.95
CA THR A 9 -4.81 -3.76 10.12
C THR A 9 -4.65 -5.08 9.38
N GLY A 10 -5.66 -5.95 9.43
CA GLY A 10 -5.69 -7.22 8.68
C GLY A 10 -5.68 -7.00 7.16
N ALA A 11 -6.41 -6.00 6.66
CA ALA A 11 -6.41 -5.65 5.25
C ALA A 11 -5.02 -5.17 4.78
N VAL A 12 -4.32 -4.35 5.58
CA VAL A 12 -2.94 -3.92 5.26
C VAL A 12 -1.99 -5.13 5.21
N GLY A 13 -2.12 -6.08 6.14
CA GLY A 13 -1.33 -7.31 6.13
C GLY A 13 -1.58 -8.17 4.89
N ALA A 14 -2.85 -8.35 4.51
CA ALA A 14 -3.24 -9.10 3.33
C ALA A 14 -2.73 -8.46 2.02
N VAL A 15 -2.87 -7.13 1.89
CA VAL A 15 -2.38 -6.38 0.73
C VAL A 15 -0.85 -6.48 0.63
N THR A 16 -0.14 -6.32 1.75
CA THR A 16 1.33 -6.46 1.77
C THR A 16 1.75 -7.86 1.36
N GLY A 17 1.10 -8.91 1.88
CA GLY A 17 1.36 -10.29 1.48
C GLY A 17 1.12 -10.54 -0.01
N ALA A 18 0.05 -9.98 -0.58
CA ALA A 18 -0.23 -10.08 -2.01
C ALA A 18 0.85 -9.41 -2.87
N VAL A 19 1.31 -8.22 -2.48
CA VAL A 19 2.39 -7.49 -3.17
C VAL A 19 3.72 -8.24 -3.08
N VAL A 20 4.07 -8.78 -1.92
CA VAL A 20 5.27 -9.64 -1.76
C VAL A 20 5.19 -10.86 -2.68
N THR A 21 4.03 -11.52 -2.75
CA THR A 21 3.82 -12.70 -3.59
C THR A 21 4.00 -12.38 -5.07
N LEU A 22 3.49 -11.22 -5.51
CA LEU A 22 3.68 -10.72 -6.87
C LEU A 22 5.17 -10.43 -7.16
N ILE A 23 5.87 -9.75 -6.25
CA ILE A 23 7.30 -9.46 -6.40
C ILE A 23 8.10 -10.75 -6.46
N ALA A 24 7.84 -11.71 -5.58
CA ALA A 24 8.50 -13.02 -5.59
C ALA A 24 8.27 -13.78 -6.90
N ALA A 25 7.05 -13.74 -7.45
CA ALA A 25 6.74 -14.34 -8.74
C ALA A 25 7.50 -13.66 -9.89
N LEU A 26 7.61 -12.34 -9.89
CA LEU A 26 8.38 -11.59 -10.89
C LEU A 26 9.88 -11.86 -10.79
N VAL A 27 10.44 -11.86 -9.58
CA VAL A 27 11.85 -12.16 -9.32
C VAL A 27 12.20 -13.56 -9.83
N LYS A 28 11.34 -14.55 -9.56
CA LYS A 28 11.50 -15.92 -10.07
C LYS A 28 11.34 -16.01 -11.58
N HIS A 29 10.40 -15.28 -12.17
CA HIS A 29 10.15 -15.31 -13.62
C HIS A 29 11.31 -14.67 -14.41
N TYR A 30 11.85 -13.55 -13.93
CA TYR A 30 12.91 -12.79 -14.59
C TYR A 30 14.34 -13.17 -14.15
N ASN A 31 14.51 -14.19 -13.30
CA ASN A 31 15.80 -14.58 -12.73
C ASN A 31 16.57 -13.40 -12.12
N ILE A 32 15.85 -12.53 -11.41
CA ILE A 32 16.46 -11.40 -10.70
C ILE A 32 17.06 -11.96 -9.41
N ASP A 33 18.33 -11.67 -9.14
CA ASP A 33 18.94 -11.99 -7.85
C ASP A 33 18.52 -10.93 -6.83
N LEU A 34 17.43 -11.21 -6.11
CA LEU A 34 16.90 -10.33 -5.08
C LEU A 34 16.65 -11.12 -3.80
N SER A 35 17.33 -10.73 -2.71
CA SER A 35 17.13 -11.35 -1.41
C SER A 35 15.69 -11.19 -0.90
N ALA A 36 15.22 -12.12 -0.08
CA ALA A 36 13.86 -12.07 0.47
C ALA A 36 13.59 -10.78 1.27
N ASP A 37 14.57 -10.31 2.05
CA ASP A 37 14.49 -9.03 2.75
C ASP A 37 14.32 -7.84 1.80
N ALA A 38 15.03 -7.84 0.67
CA ALA A 38 14.88 -6.79 -0.33
C ALA A 38 13.49 -6.81 -0.98
N GLN A 39 12.93 -8.00 -1.24
CA GLN A 39 11.58 -8.14 -1.79
C GLN A 39 10.51 -7.59 -0.81
N VAL A 40 10.64 -7.90 0.48
CA VAL A 40 9.73 -7.40 1.51
C VAL A 40 9.87 -5.88 1.67
N SER A 41 11.10 -5.36 1.70
CA SER A 41 11.36 -3.92 1.78
C SER A 41 10.72 -3.15 0.62
N LEU A 42 10.85 -3.66 -0.60
CA LEU A 42 10.18 -3.09 -1.78
C LEU A 42 8.66 -3.17 -1.66
N ALA A 43 8.11 -4.30 -1.21
CA ALA A 43 6.67 -4.47 -1.03
C ALA A 43 6.11 -3.46 -0.03
N VAL A 44 6.75 -3.31 1.12
CA VAL A 44 6.34 -2.35 2.16
C VAL A 44 6.45 -0.92 1.62
N GLY A 45 7.52 -0.59 0.89
CA GLY A 45 7.67 0.72 0.26
C GLY A 45 6.55 1.05 -0.74
N VAL A 46 6.18 0.08 -1.58
CA VAL A 46 5.07 0.21 -2.53
C VAL A 46 3.73 0.40 -1.81
N VAL A 47 3.46 -0.40 -0.77
CA VAL A 47 2.21 -0.30 -0.01
C VAL A 47 2.11 1.03 0.74
N ALA A 48 3.20 1.48 1.37
CA ALA A 48 3.23 2.73 2.11
C ALA A 48 3.02 3.94 1.20
N SER A 49 3.68 3.96 0.03
CA SER A 49 3.52 5.03 -0.96
C SER A 49 2.11 5.04 -1.57
N ALA A 50 1.56 3.88 -1.93
CA ALA A 50 0.18 3.76 -2.40
C ALA A 50 -0.83 4.23 -1.34
N HIS A 51 -0.60 3.89 -0.06
CA HIS A 51 -1.43 4.36 1.05
C HIS A 51 -1.41 5.89 1.17
N TRP A 52 -0.23 6.50 1.11
CA TRP A 52 -0.10 7.96 1.17
C TRP A 52 -0.80 8.65 0.01
N VAL A 53 -0.61 8.16 -1.23
CA VAL A 53 -1.30 8.71 -2.40
C VAL A 53 -2.82 8.56 -2.27
N GLY A 54 -3.29 7.40 -1.81
CA GLY A 54 -4.70 7.16 -1.53
C GLY A 54 -5.28 8.15 -0.53
N GLN A 55 -4.56 8.44 0.56
CA GLN A 55 -4.96 9.46 1.54
C GLN A 55 -5.03 10.86 0.93
N GLN A 56 -4.08 11.24 0.08
CA GLN A 56 -4.09 12.54 -0.60
C GLN A 56 -5.30 12.68 -1.53
N ILE A 57 -5.64 11.62 -2.28
CA ILE A 57 -6.81 11.61 -3.17
C ILE A 57 -8.11 11.65 -2.37
N ALA A 58 -8.20 10.86 -1.29
CA ALA A 58 -9.34 10.88 -0.38
C ALA A 58 -9.53 12.26 0.25
N ALA A 59 -8.45 12.92 0.69
CA ALA A 59 -8.51 14.27 1.25
C ALA A 59 -8.94 15.32 0.21
N ARG A 60 -8.52 15.19 -1.06
CA ARG A 60 -8.95 16.08 -2.15
C ARG A 60 -10.42 15.91 -2.51
N THR A 61 -10.94 14.68 -2.47
CA THR A 61 -12.34 14.37 -2.79
C THR A 61 -13.29 14.66 -1.63
N ALA A 62 -12.80 14.60 -0.38
CA ALA A 62 -13.57 14.96 0.81
C ALA A 62 -13.68 16.47 1.06
N LYS A 63 -12.99 17.32 0.30
CA LYS A 63 -13.07 18.79 0.47
C LYS A 63 -14.46 19.25 -0.01
N PRO A 64 -15.33 19.79 0.87
CA PRO A 64 -16.61 20.34 0.45
C PRO A 64 -16.33 21.51 -0.49
N ALA A 65 -17.10 21.63 -1.58
CA ALA A 65 -17.10 22.83 -2.39
C ALA A 65 -17.44 24.00 -1.47
N THR A 66 -16.49 24.90 -1.23
CA THR A 66 -16.74 26.14 -0.50
C THR A 66 -17.77 26.93 -1.32
N PRO A 67 -19.00 27.16 -0.81
CA PRO A 67 -19.94 28.02 -1.50
C PRO A 67 -19.32 29.42 -1.51
N THR A 68 -19.09 29.93 -2.71
CA THR A 68 -18.56 31.28 -2.96
C THR A 68 -19.65 32.29 -2.55
N PRO A 69 -19.30 33.42 -1.89
CA PRO A 69 -20.26 34.40 -1.40
C PRO A 69 -21.07 35.10 -2.49
#